data_AF-A0A5J4PD12-F1
#
_entry.id   AF-A0A5J4PD12-F1
#
_cell.length_a   1.000
_cell.length_b   1.000
_cell.length_c   1.000
_cell.angle_alpha   90.00
_cell.angle_beta   90.00
_cell.angle_gamma   90.00
#
_symmetry.space_group_name_H-M   'P 1'
#
loop_
_entity.id
_entity.type
_entity.pdbx_description
1 polymer ?
#
loop_
_entity_poly.entity_id
_entity_poly.type
_entity_poly.pdbx_seq_one_letter_code
_entity_poly.pdbx_strand_id
1 'polypeptide(L)'
;MTLNPEELIPIRPICRALGIDYSYQVRKIKKDEDLSSVMVLSATTGFDGKEHKTLCSHFEVVAGWLFTINPMNVKPERVLVFAYLKQYYRDLCEKSGWISADD
;
A
#
# COMPACT_ATOMS: atom_id res chain seq x y z
N MET A 1 10.98 -11.80 -7.61
CA MET A 1 10.66 -10.54 -8.30
C MET A 1 11.33 -9.43 -7.52
N THR A 2 12.32 -8.76 -8.10
CA THR A 2 12.93 -7.55 -7.54
C THR A 2 11.98 -6.38 -7.82
N LEU A 3 11.51 -5.71 -6.76
CA LEU A 3 10.73 -4.49 -6.88
C LEU A 3 11.67 -3.39 -7.42
N ASN A 4 11.32 -2.76 -8.54
CA ASN A 4 12.04 -1.59 -9.02
C ASN A 4 11.58 -0.36 -8.19
N PRO A 5 12.49 0.39 -7.53
CA PRO A 5 12.11 1.57 -6.76
C PRO A 5 11.33 2.63 -7.56
N GLU A 6 11.54 2.68 -8.87
CA GLU A 6 10.85 3.59 -9.80
C GLU A 6 9.47 3.10 -10.24
N GLU A 7 9.10 1.86 -9.87
CA GLU A 7 7.83 1.27 -10.26
C GLU A 7 6.67 1.90 -9.47
N LEU A 8 5.75 2.50 -10.22
CA LEU A 8 4.53 3.10 -9.66
C LEU A 8 3.50 2.01 -9.37
N ILE A 9 3.18 1.84 -8.09
CA ILE A 9 2.26 0.82 -7.62
C ILE A 9 0.84 1.37 -7.61
N PRO A 10 -0.12 0.76 -8.33
CA PRO A 10 -1.50 1.21 -8.35
C PRO A 10 -2.25 0.79 -7.08
N ILE A 11 -3.01 1.72 -6.51
CA ILE A 11 -3.74 1.49 -5.24
C ILE A 11 -5.03 0.70 -5.45
N ARG A 12 -5.70 0.83 -6.61
CA ARG A 12 -7.00 0.19 -6.86
C ARG A 12 -6.96 -1.34 -6.81
N PRO A 13 -5.97 -2.04 -7.41
CA PRO A 13 -5.82 -3.49 -7.26
C PRO A 13 -5.63 -3.91 -5.80
N ILE A 14 -4.88 -3.14 -5.01
CA ILE A 14 -4.67 -3.40 -3.59
C ILE A 14 -5.99 -3.29 -2.83
N CYS A 15 -6.74 -2.21 -3.03
CA CYS A 15 -8.06 -2.05 -2.39
C CYS A 15 -9.02 -3.21 -2.72
N ARG A 16 -9.01 -3.67 -3.98
CA ARG A 16 -9.80 -4.83 -4.42
C ARG A 16 -9.38 -6.12 -3.71
N ALA A 17 -8.07 -6.36 -3.58
CA ALA A 17 -7.54 -7.52 -2.89
C ALA A 17 -7.87 -7.52 -1.38
N LEU A 18 -7.83 -6.33 -0.76
CA LEU A 18 -8.17 -6.14 0.66
C LEU A 18 -9.69 -6.11 0.93
N GLY A 19 -10.49 -5.93 -0.11
CA GLY A 19 -11.94 -5.74 0.03
C GLY A 19 -12.33 -4.42 0.69
N ILE A 20 -11.51 -3.36 0.54
CA ILE A 20 -11.77 -2.02 1.09
C ILE A 20 -12.21 -1.04 0.00
N ASP A 21 -12.97 -0.01 0.39
CA ASP A 21 -13.49 0.98 -0.57
C ASP A 21 -12.37 1.89 -1.12
N TYR A 22 -12.09 1.75 -2.42
CA TYR A 22 -11.06 2.54 -3.10
C TYR A 22 -11.31 4.05 -3.02
N SER A 23 -12.56 4.48 -3.22
CA SER A 23 -12.91 5.91 -3.24
C SER A 23 -12.67 6.58 -1.88
N TYR A 24 -12.98 5.88 -0.80
CA TYR A 24 -12.71 6.28 0.57
C TYR A 24 -11.21 6.39 0.83
N GLN A 25 -10.43 5.39 0.42
CA GLN A 25 -8.97 5.42 0.59
C GLN A 25 -8.33 6.57 -0.20
N VAL A 26 -8.74 6.81 -1.44
CA VAL A 26 -8.25 7.96 -2.24
C VAL A 26 -8.59 9.29 -1.56
N ARG A 27 -9.80 9.45 -1.01
CA ARG A 27 -10.17 10.66 -0.27
C ARG A 27 -9.33 10.84 0.99
N LYS A 28 -8.97 9.75 1.67
CA LYS A 28 -8.11 9.78 2.85
C LYS A 28 -6.69 10.21 2.47
N ILE A 29 -6.11 9.57 1.45
CA ILE A 29 -4.77 9.90 0.93
C ILE A 29 -4.69 11.37 0.51
N LYS A 30 -5.69 11.88 -0.23
CA LYS A 30 -5.71 13.28 -0.67
C LYS A 30 -5.82 14.31 0.46
N LYS A 31 -6.24 13.90 1.66
CA LYS A 31 -6.35 14.76 2.84
C LYS A 31 -5.08 14.71 3.71
N ASP A 32 -4.22 13.74 3.46
CA ASP A 32 -2.99 13.52 4.18
C ASP A 32 -1.87 14.28 3.45
N GLU A 33 -1.24 15.24 4.12
CA GLU A 33 -0.26 16.14 3.50
C GLU A 33 0.98 15.38 3.01
N ASP A 34 1.44 14.42 3.80
CA ASP A 34 2.61 13.60 3.49
C ASP A 34 2.31 12.66 2.32
N LEU A 35 1.19 11.91 2.39
CA LEU A 35 0.84 10.94 1.35
C LEU A 35 0.42 11.61 0.04
N SER A 36 -0.28 12.75 0.10
CA SER A 36 -0.81 13.40 -1.10
C SER A 36 0.28 14.02 -1.99
N SER A 37 1.40 14.47 -1.40
CA SER A 37 2.50 15.14 -2.11
C SER A 37 3.24 14.23 -3.10
N VAL A 38 3.18 12.92 -2.91
CA VAL A 38 3.92 11.89 -3.67
C VAL A 38 3.03 11.00 -4.54
N MET A 39 1.73 11.28 -4.61
CA MET A 39 0.77 10.46 -5.35
C MET A 39 0.55 10.99 -6.77
N VAL A 40 0.68 10.09 -7.75
CA VAL A 40 0.49 10.40 -9.16
C VAL A 40 -0.79 9.74 -9.67
N LEU A 41 -1.63 10.49 -10.38
CA LEU A 41 -2.75 9.91 -11.12
C LEU A 41 -2.21 9.34 -12.44
N SER A 42 -2.17 8.03 -12.58
CA SER A 42 -1.67 7.37 -13.78
C SER A 42 -2.77 6.58 -14.50
N ALA A 43 -2.65 6.46 -15.82
CA ALA A 43 -3.45 5.53 -16.60
C ALA A 43 -2.89 4.11 -16.38
N THR A 44 -3.76 3.19 -15.96
CA THR A 44 -3.42 1.77 -15.85
C THR A 44 -4.35 0.98 -16.75
N THR A 45 -3.78 0.03 -17.49
CA THR A 45 -4.58 -0.88 -18.30
C THR A 45 -5.13 -1.97 -17.39
N GLY A 46 -6.46 -2.05 -17.30
CA GLY A 46 -7.15 -3.14 -16.62
C GLY A 46 -6.97 -4.46 -17.37
N PHE A 47 -7.30 -5.56 -16.70
CA PHE A 47 -7.31 -6.90 -17.31
C PHE A 47 -8.27 -7.02 -18.52
N ASP A 48 -9.22 -6.10 -18.64
CA ASP A 48 -10.16 -5.97 -19.75
C ASP A 48 -9.63 -5.13 -20.92
N GLY A 49 -8.35 -4.72 -20.87
CA GLY A 49 -7.71 -3.88 -21.88
C GLY A 49 -8.15 -2.42 -21.84
N LYS A 50 -8.96 -2.00 -20.86
CA LYS A 50 -9.41 -0.61 -20.74
C LYS A 50 -8.47 0.21 -19.88
N GLU A 51 -8.26 1.45 -20.27
CA GLU A 51 -7.54 2.39 -19.43
C GLU A 51 -8.42 2.90 -18.29
N HIS A 52 -7.91 2.78 -17.08
CA HIS A 52 -8.47 3.38 -15.88
C HIS A 52 -7.46 4.33 -15.26
N LYS A 53 -7.90 5.55 -14.94
CA LYS A 53 -7.11 6.44 -14.08
C LYS A 53 -7.11 5.89 -12.67
N THR A 54 -5.95 5.52 -12.15
CA THR A 54 -5.77 5.09 -10.78
C THR A 54 -4.68 5.90 -10.10
N LEU A 55 -4.79 6.05 -8.78
CA LEU A 55 -3.73 6.64 -7.99
C LEU A 55 -2.61 5.62 -7.87
N CYS A 56 -1.40 6.05 -8.22
CA CYS A 56 -0.18 5.28 -8.07
C CYS A 56 0.84 6.05 -7.23
N SER A 57 1.72 5.34 -6.55
CA SER A 57 2.89 5.93 -5.90
C SER A 57 4.01 4.90 -5.74
N HIS A 58 5.17 5.36 -5.30
CA HIS A 58 6.31 4.51 -5.01
C HIS A 58 6.02 3.57 -3.83
N PHE A 59 6.75 2.46 -3.80
CA PHE A 59 6.58 1.40 -2.80
C PHE A 59 6.55 1.92 -1.36
N GLU A 60 7.46 2.82 -0.99
CA GLU A 60 7.59 3.35 0.38
C GLU A 60 6.32 4.08 0.83
N VAL A 61 5.73 4.87 -0.06
CA VAL A 61 4.50 5.64 0.20
C VAL A 61 3.30 4.71 0.29
N VAL A 62 3.24 3.69 -0.59
CA VAL A 62 2.20 2.66 -0.51
C VAL A 62 2.30 1.86 0.79
N ALA A 63 3.51 1.53 1.24
CA ALA A 63 3.73 0.88 2.53
C ALA A 63 3.25 1.78 3.69
N GLY A 64 3.60 3.06 3.71
CA GLY A 64 3.11 4.04 4.68
C GLY A 64 1.58 4.13 4.70
N TRP A 65 0.94 4.22 3.53
CA TRP A 65 -0.51 4.23 3.42
C TRP A 65 -1.16 2.94 3.98
N LEU A 66 -0.59 1.76 3.69
CA LEU A 66 -1.10 0.47 4.19
C LEU A 66 -1.16 0.42 5.72
N PHE A 67 -0.20 1.05 6.43
CA PHE A 67 -0.22 1.16 7.88
C PHE A 67 -1.38 2.01 8.43
N THR A 68 -1.98 2.87 7.60
CA THR A 68 -3.13 3.68 8.01
C THR A 68 -4.46 2.91 7.93
N ILE A 69 -4.49 1.72 7.31
CA ILE A 69 -5.73 0.96 7.08
C ILE A 69 -6.10 0.22 8.37
N ASN A 70 -7.33 0.43 8.85
CA ASN A 70 -7.81 -0.27 10.03
C ASN A 70 -7.98 -1.78 9.70
N PRO A 71 -7.33 -2.69 10.43
CA PRO A 71 -7.41 -4.14 10.20
C PRO A 71 -8.82 -4.71 10.27
N MET A 72 -9.71 -4.11 11.05
CA MET A 72 -11.09 -4.55 11.21
C MET A 72 -11.95 -4.31 9.96
N ASN A 73 -11.47 -3.50 9.01
CA ASN A 73 -12.18 -3.17 7.78
C ASN A 73 -11.76 -4.05 6.59
N VAL A 74 -10.88 -5.03 6.78
CA VAL A 74 -10.32 -5.90 5.73
C VAL A 74 -11.02 -7.28 5.77
N LYS A 75 -11.23 -7.92 4.61
CA LYS A 75 -11.87 -9.24 4.53
C LYS A 75 -11.10 -10.36 5.28
N PRO A 76 -11.77 -11.49 5.62
CA PRO A 76 -11.18 -12.58 6.43
C PRO A 76 -9.96 -13.28 5.84
N GLU A 77 -9.70 -13.17 4.53
CA GLU A 77 -8.46 -13.68 3.88
C GLU A 77 -7.17 -12.90 4.29
N ARG A 78 -7.31 -11.98 5.26
CA ARG A 78 -6.36 -11.14 6.02
C ARG A 78 -4.95 -11.67 6.30
N VAL A 79 -4.73 -12.98 6.35
CA VAL A 79 -3.48 -13.56 6.90
C VAL A 79 -2.24 -13.13 6.10
N LEU A 80 -2.34 -13.08 4.77
CA LEU A 80 -1.19 -12.77 3.92
C LEU A 80 -0.74 -11.31 4.00
N VAL A 81 -1.70 -10.38 3.99
CA VAL A 81 -1.40 -8.94 4.03
C VAL A 81 -0.85 -8.54 5.39
N PHE A 82 -1.44 -9.06 6.48
CA PHE A 82 -0.93 -8.80 7.82
C PHE A 82 0.40 -9.49 8.08
N ALA A 83 0.60 -10.71 7.60
CA ALA A 83 1.91 -11.37 7.70
C ALA A 83 2.98 -10.56 6.97
N TYR A 84 2.67 -10.07 5.76
CA TYR A 84 3.59 -9.24 5.00
C TYR A 84 3.91 -7.91 5.68
N LEU A 85 2.90 -7.15 6.13
CA LEU A 85 3.11 -5.87 6.81
C LEU A 85 3.86 -6.04 8.13
N LYS A 86 3.56 -7.10 8.88
CA LYS A 86 4.24 -7.43 10.14
C LYS A 86 5.71 -7.82 9.91
N GLN A 87 6.00 -8.59 8.86
CA GLN A 87 7.37 -8.91 8.47
C GLN A 87 8.13 -7.64 8.05
N TYR A 88 7.54 -6.81 7.19
CA TYR A 88 8.14 -5.54 6.76
C TYR A 88 8.46 -4.61 7.93
N TYR A 89 7.53 -4.47 8.88
CA TYR A 89 7.76 -3.67 10.09
C TYR A 89 8.90 -4.23 10.94
N ARG A 90 8.96 -5.55 11.13
CA ARG A 90 10.06 -6.21 11.85
C ARG A 90 11.41 -5.94 11.17
N ASP A 91 11.49 -6.15 9.86
CA ASP A 91 12.71 -5.90 9.08
C ASP A 91 13.15 -4.42 9.16
N LEU A 92 12.19 -3.48 9.14
CA LEU A 92 12.45 -2.05 9.29
C LEU A 92 13.00 -1.73 10.68
N CYS A 93 12.40 -2.27 11.73
CA CYS A 93 12.83 -2.01 13.10
C CYS A 93 14.18 -2.65 13.41
N GLU A 94 14.48 -3.85 12.88
CA GLU A 94 15.80 -4.48 12.95
C GLU A 94 16.86 -3.62 12.24
N LYS A 95 16.61 -3.19 11.00
CA LYS A 95 17.54 -2.31 10.24
C LYS A 95 17.76 -0.96 10.91
N SER A 96 16.74 -0.46 11.60
CA SER A 96 16.80 0.82 12.31
C SER A 96 17.46 0.69 13.69
N GLY A 97 17.71 -0.53 14.18
CA GLY A 97 18.27 -0.81 15.52
C GLY A 97 17.27 -0.70 16.68
N TRP A 98 15.96 -0.73 16.41
CA TRP A 98 14.89 -0.56 17.39
C TRP A 98 14.47 -1.89 18.06
N ILE A 99 14.88 -3.02 17.49
CA ILE A 99 14.71 -4.36 18.06
C ILE A 99 16.02 -5.12 17.83
N SER A 100 16.50 -5.83 18.86
CA SER A 100 17.64 -6.74 18.69
C SER A 100 17.15 -8.05 18.06
N ALA A 101 18.02 -8.72 17.31
CA ALA A 101 17.71 -10.03 16.69
C ALA A 101 17.47 -11.17 17.70
N ASP A 102 17.65 -10.89 19.00
CA ASP A 102 17.68 -11.87 20.09
C ASP A 102 16.46 -11.81 21.04
N ASP A 103 15.41 -11.03 20.74
CA ASP A 103 14.17 -10.93 21.55
C ASP A 103 12.95 -11.64 20.94
#